data_AF-A0A3P6T8Y0-F1
#
_entry.id   AF-A0A3P6T8Y0-F1
#
_cell.length_a   1.000
_cell.length_b   1.000
_cell.length_c   1.000
_cell.angle_alpha   90.00
_cell.angle_beta   90.00
_cell.angle_gamma   90.00
#
_symmetry.space_group_name_H-M   'P 1'
#
loop_
_entity.id
_entity.type
_entity.pdbx_description
1 polymer ?
#
loop_
_entity_poly.entity_id
_entity_poly.type
_entity_poly.pdbx_seq_one_letter_code
_entity_poly.pdbx_strand_id
1 'polypeptide(L)' 'MNATLQMLVNNIELKTYFLEKYYKMDINPNNPLGFRGRLAEAFADFMRHMWNCQNRAIEPAKIKVC' A
#
# COMPACT_ATOMS: atom_id res chain seq x y z
N MET A 1 -3.71 -6.70 -12.21
CA MET A 1 -3.36 -6.03 -10.93
C MET A 1 -2.13 -6.65 -10.27
N ASN A 2 -2.05 -7.99 -10.11
CA ASN A 2 -0.97 -8.63 -9.34
C ASN A 2 0.45 -8.29 -9.82
N ALA A 3 0.71 -8.33 -11.13
CA ALA A 3 2.04 -7.99 -11.66
C ALA A 3 2.49 -6.57 -11.28
N THR A 4 1.59 -5.58 -11.41
CA THR A 4 1.84 -4.19 -11.00
C THR A 4 2.08 -4.08 -9.50
N LEU A 5 1.29 -4.75 -8.67
CA LEU A 5 1.50 -4.73 -7.22
C LEU A 5 2.84 -5.36 -6.82
N GLN A 6 3.25 -6.44 -7.47
CA GLN A 6 4.56 -7.05 -7.26
C GLN A 6 5.69 -6.09 -7.66
N MET A 7 5.58 -5.38 -8.77
CA MET A 7 6.55 -4.35 -9.16
C MET A 7 6.65 -3.24 -8.12
N LEU A 8 5.52 -2.69 -7.66
CA LEU A 8 5.47 -1.60 -6.70
C LEU A 8 6.02 -2.00 -5.32
N VAL A 9 5.68 -3.20 -4.83
CA VAL A 9 6.14 -3.69 -3.52
C VAL A 9 7.65 -3.96 -3.49
N ASN A 10 8.24 -4.25 -4.65
CA ASN A 10 9.68 -4.45 -4.79
C ASN A 10 10.47 -3.16 -5.07
N ASN A 11 9.82 -2.02 -5.29
CA ASN A 11 10.51 -0.74 -5.38
C ASN A 11 11.03 -0.32 -3.99
N ILE A 12 12.34 -0.07 -3.88
CA ILE A 12 13.01 0.21 -2.60
C ILE A 12 12.48 1.49 -1.95
N GLU A 13 12.34 2.57 -2.72
CA GLU A 13 11.89 3.86 -2.20
C GLU A 13 10.45 3.78 -1.70
N LEU A 14 9.56 3.17 -2.49
CA LEU A 14 8.17 2.98 -2.12
C LEU A 14 8.06 2.07 -0.90
N LYS A 15 8.86 1.01 -0.83
CA LYS A 15 8.93 0.13 0.33
C LYS A 15 9.30 0.90 1.60
N THR A 16 10.40 1.65 1.57
CA THR A 16 10.85 2.45 2.72
C THR A 16 9.78 3.48 3.10
N TYR A 17 9.23 4.21 2.12
CA TYR A 17 8.21 5.23 2.32
C TYR A 17 6.97 4.73 3.08
N PHE A 18 6.45 3.56 2.68
CA PHE A 18 5.27 2.97 3.31
C PHE A 18 5.56 2.20 4.60
N LEU A 19 6.69 1.47 4.68
CA LEU A 19 7.06 0.73 5.89
C LEU A 19 7.46 1.65 7.05
N GLU A 20 8.15 2.76 6.77
CA GLU A 20 8.50 3.78 7.77
C GLU A 20 7.35 4.76 8.06
N LYS A 21 6.19 4.56 7.42
CA LYS A 21 4.95 5.34 7.64
C LYS A 21 5.03 6.82 7.25
N TYR A 22 5.99 7.24 6.44
CA TYR A 22 6.07 8.62 5.93
C TYR A 22 4.80 9.03 5.17
N TYR A 23 4.17 8.09 4.46
CA TYR A 23 2.91 8.32 3.74
C TYR A 23 1.81 8.98 4.57
N LYS A 24 1.79 8.76 5.89
CA LYS A 24 0.76 9.31 6.78
C LYS A 24 0.76 10.84 6.84
N MET A 25 1.93 11.46 6.72
CA MET A 25 2.05 12.92 6.75
C MET A 25 1.56 13.56 5.43
N ASP A 26 1.65 12.81 4.34
CA ASP A 26 1.31 13.28 3.00
C ASP A 26 -0.13 12.95 2.58
N ILE A 27 -0.90 12.25 3.43
CA ILE A 27 -2.31 11.97 3.15
C ILE A 27 -3.08 13.28 3.09
N ASN A 28 -3.67 13.55 1.92
CA ASN A 28 -4.65 14.62 1.73
C ASN A 28 -6.07 14.03 1.73
N PRO A 29 -6.78 13.98 2.88
CA PRO A 29 -8.11 13.41 2.97
C PRO A 29 -9.19 14.29 2.31
N ASN A 30 -8.90 15.58 2.13
CA ASN A 30 -9.84 16.57 1.61
C ASN A 30 -9.80 16.68 0.08
N ASN A 31 -8.87 15.98 -0.59
CA ASN A 31 -8.80 15.98 -2.04
C ASN A 31 -10.08 15.33 -2.62
N PRO A 32 -10.91 16.07 -3.38
CA PRO A 32 -12.15 15.54 -3.95
C PRO A 32 -11.91 14.45 -5.00
N LEU A 33 -10.71 14.38 -5.57
CA LEU A 33 -10.29 13.31 -6.51
C LEU A 33 -9.65 12.12 -5.80
N GLY A 34 -9.42 12.22 -4.49
CA GLY A 34 -8.74 11.20 -3.70
C GLY A 34 -9.71 10.21 -3.04
N PHE A 35 -9.15 9.12 -2.53
CA PHE A 35 -9.90 8.09 -1.80
C PHE A 35 -9.94 8.34 -0.28
N ARG A 36 -9.85 9.60 0.17
CA ARG A 36 -9.76 10.01 1.58
C ARG A 36 -8.65 9.28 2.37
N GLY A 37 -7.55 8.93 1.69
CA GLY A 37 -6.45 8.16 2.27
C GLY A 37 -6.68 6.64 2.38
N ARG A 38 -7.89 6.12 2.09
CA ARG A 38 -8.20 4.68 2.23
C ARG A 38 -7.30 3.79 1.38
N LEU A 39 -7.02 4.20 0.14
CA LEU A 39 -6.15 3.45 -0.75
C LEU A 39 -4.70 3.39 -0.24
N ALA A 40 -4.17 4.51 0.28
CA ALA A 40 -2.83 4.57 0.84
C ALA A 40 -2.70 3.67 2.08
N GLU A 41 -3.69 3.68 2.97
CA GLU A 41 -3.73 2.79 4.14
C GLU A 41 -3.85 1.31 3.73
N ALA A 42 -4.70 0.99 2.76
CA ALA A 42 -4.84 -0.38 2.24
C ALA A 42 -3.55 -0.90 1.60
N PHE A 43 -2.82 -0.03 0.88
CA PHE A 43 -1.53 -0.37 0.29
C PHE A 43 -0.45 -0.54 1.35
N ALA A 44 -0.42 0.31 2.39
CA ALA A 44 0.49 0.19 3.51
C ALA A 44 0.28 -1.13 4.29
N ASP A 45 -0.98 -1.49 4.57
CA ASP A 45 -1.36 -2.79 5.15
C ASP A 45 -0.84 -3.95 4.29
N PHE A 46 -1.08 -3.91 2.98
CA PHE A 46 -0.67 -4.94 2.05
C PHE A 46 0.85 -5.11 2.02
N MET A 47 1.59 -3.99 1.96
CA MET A 47 3.04 -4.00 1.93
C MET A 47 3.64 -4.58 3.23
N ARG A 48 3.07 -4.25 4.39
CA ARG A 48 3.50 -4.86 5.67
C ARG A 48 3.27 -6.36 5.68
N HIS A 49 2.14 -6.85 5.18
CA HIS A 49 1.89 -8.28 5.09
C HIS A 49 2.84 -8.98 4.12
N MET A 50 3.19 -8.36 2.99
CA MET A 50 4.14 -8.94 2.03
C MET A 50 5.55 -9.09 2.61
N TRP A 51 6.00 -8.12 3.41
CA TRP A 51 7.36 -8.10 3.98
C TRP A 51 7.48 -8.69 5.39
N ASN A 52 6.41 -9.24 5.96
CA ASN A 52 6.46 -9.91 7.26
C ASN A 52 6.92 -11.38 7.18
N CYS A 53 7.16 -11.91 5.97
CA CYS A 53 7.59 -13.29 5.69
C CYS A 53 6.68 -14.38 6.29
N GLN A 54 5.45 -14.06 6.70
CA GLN A 54 4.55 -15.02 7.35
C GLN A 54 3.60 -15.71 6.36
N ASN A 55 3.39 -15.11 5.19
CA ASN A 55 2.44 -15.59 4.19
C ASN A 55 3.15 -15.91 2.87
N ARG A 56 2.82 -17.06 2.25
CA ARG A 56 3.30 -17.41 0.90
C ARG A 56 2.64 -16.61 -0.21
N ALA A 57 1.39 -16.20 0.01
CA ALA A 57 0.62 -15.35 -0.91
C ALA A 57 -0.41 -14.55 -0.10
N ILE A 58 -0.71 -13.34 -0.56
CA ILE A 58 -1.70 -12.45 0.08
C ILE A 58 -2.66 -11.98 -1.00
N GLU A 59 -3.95 -12.08 -0.71
CA GLU A 59 -4.95 -11.51 -1.59
C GLU A 59 -5.07 -9.99 -1.36
N PRO A 60 -4.91 -9.15 -2.40
CA PRO A 60 -5.04 -7.70 -2.28
C PRO A 60 -6.51 -7.24 -2.32
N ALA A 61 -7.40 -7.89 -1.56
CA ALA A 61 -8.85 -7.65 -1.60
C ALA A 61 -9.21 -6.18 -1.29
N LYS A 62 -8.59 -5.59 -0.25
CA LYS A 62 -8.82 -4.19 0.13
C LYS A 62 -8.42 -3.20 -0.97
N ILE A 63 -7.37 -3.51 -1.74
CA ILE A 63 -6.90 -2.66 -2.84
C ILE A 63 -7.85 -2.77 -4.05
N LYS A 64 -8.41 -3.95 -4.31
CA LYS A 64 -9.35 -4.17 -5.42
C LYS A 64 -10.69 -3.44 -5.25
N VAL A 65 -11.10 -3.18 -4.01
CA VAL A 65 -12.40 -2.59 -3.65
C VAL A 65 -12.32 -1.06 -3.45
N CYS A 66 -11.12 -0.48 -3.44
CA CYS A 66 -10.94 0.97 -3.30
C CYS A 66 -11.31 1.75 -4.57
#